data_AF-A0A2V5KBN9-F1
#
_entry.id   AF-A0A2V5KBN9-F1
#
_cell.length_a   1.000
_cell.length_b   1.000
_cell.length_c   1.000
_cell.angle_alpha   90.00
_cell.angle_beta   90.00
_cell.angle_gamma   90.00
#
_symmetry.space_group_name_H-M   'P 1'
#
loop_
_entity.id
_entity.type
_entity.pdbx_description
1 polymer ?
#
loop_
_entity_poly.entity_id
_entity_poly.type
_entity_poly.pdbx_seq_one_letter_code
_entity_poly.pdbx_strand_id
1 'polypeptide(L)' 'MRRRPNPNSEANIRRIDTKSRAKKQTHGFQVHFLRGTKVVTKMFSDSIYGGKEAARRAARKFRRTAMRRLPKRKFVGFK' A
#
# COMPACT_ATOMS: atom_id res chain seq x y z
N MET A 1 -12.35 -10.00 -16.54
CA MET A 1 -12.91 -8.84 -15.81
C MET A 1 -12.01 -8.52 -14.61
N ARG A 2 -11.21 -7.44 -14.67
CA ARG A 2 -10.24 -7.09 -13.60
C ARG A 2 -11.05 -6.78 -12.34
N ARG A 3 -11.01 -7.64 -11.31
CA ARG A 3 -11.74 -7.46 -10.05
C ARG A 3 -11.56 -6.02 -9.59
N ARG A 4 -12.64 -5.24 -9.55
CA ARG A 4 -12.62 -3.83 -9.15
C ARG A 4 -11.89 -3.77 -7.81
N PRO A 5 -10.66 -3.22 -7.74
CA PRO A 5 -10.02 -3.05 -6.45
C PRO A 5 -10.92 -2.14 -5.63
N ASN A 6 -11.09 -2.45 -4.34
CA ASN A 6 -11.92 -1.70 -3.39
C ASN A 6 -11.84 -0.19 -3.72
N PRO A 7 -12.97 0.56 -3.82
CA PRO A 7 -12.98 1.95 -4.27
C PRO A 7 -12.06 2.87 -3.47
N ASN A 8 -11.67 2.46 -2.26
CA ASN A 8 -10.72 3.17 -1.42
C ASN A 8 -9.24 2.86 -1.72
N SER A 9 -8.94 1.97 -2.67
CA SER A 9 -7.59 1.59 -3.06
C SER A 9 -7.02 2.58 -4.08
N GLU A 10 -5.75 2.89 -3.94
CA GLU A 10 -5.02 3.78 -4.84
C GLU A 10 -3.86 3.03 -5.49
N ALA A 11 -3.22 3.64 -6.49
CA ALA A 11 -1.99 3.10 -7.06
C ALA A 11 -0.95 2.82 -5.96
N ASN A 12 -0.48 1.57 -5.87
CA ASN A 12 0.45 1.06 -4.86
C ASN A 12 -0.07 1.07 -3.41
N ILE A 13 -1.36 1.33 -3.17
CA ILE A 13 -2.00 1.32 -1.85
C ILE A 13 -3.29 0.51 -1.92
N ARG A 14 -3.28 -0.70 -1.36
CA ARG A 14 -4.44 -1.60 -1.37
C ARG A 14 -5.19 -1.47 -0.06
N ARG A 15 -6.50 -1.25 -0.11
CA ARG A 15 -7.35 -1.33 1.07
C ARG A 15 -7.59 -2.80 1.42
N ILE A 16 -7.25 -3.17 2.65
CA ILE A 16 -7.58 -4.46 3.24
C ILE A 16 -8.74 -4.22 4.20
N ASP A 17 -9.90 -4.69 3.79
CA ASP A 17 -11.06 -4.83 4.66
C ASP A 17 -11.34 -6.33 4.76
N THR A 18 -11.23 -6.88 5.97
CA THR A 18 -11.70 -8.24 6.24
C THR A 18 -13.20 -8.32 6.07
N LYS A 19 -13.67 -9.48 5.58
CA LYS A 19 -15.09 -9.75 5.43
C LYS A 19 -15.73 -9.92 6.82
N SER A 20 -17.02 -9.61 6.94
CA SER A 20 -17.80 -9.76 8.19
C SER A 20 -17.67 -11.15 8.83
N ARG A 21 -17.57 -12.20 8.01
CA ARG A 21 -17.36 -13.60 8.43
C ARG A 21 -15.94 -13.95 8.93
N ALA A 22 -15.00 -13.01 8.95
CA ALA A 22 -13.62 -13.29 9.38
C ALA A 22 -13.51 -13.26 10.92
N LYS A 23 -12.84 -14.27 11.49
CA LYS A 23 -12.59 -14.38 12.94
C LYS A 23 -11.78 -13.22 13.53
N LYS A 24 -10.92 -12.60 12.72
CA LYS A 24 -10.18 -11.38 13.07
C LYS A 24 -10.46 -10.30 12.04
N GLN A 25 -10.96 -9.17 12.51
CA GLN A 25 -11.19 -8.02 11.65
C GLN A 25 -9.88 -7.23 11.50
N THR A 26 -9.34 -7.19 10.28
CA THR A 26 -8.18 -6.38 9.91
C THR A 26 -8.64 -5.30 8.95
N HIS A 27 -8.58 -4.06 9.41
CA HIS A 27 -8.91 -2.88 8.63
C HIS A 27 -7.64 -2.04 8.46
N GLY A 28 -7.25 -1.78 7.21
CA GLY A 28 -6.05 -1.00 6.95
C GLY A 28 -5.68 -0.85 5.49
N PHE A 29 -4.58 -0.16 5.25
CA PHE A 29 -4.01 0.07 3.92
C PHE A 29 -2.65 -0.59 3.82
N GLN A 30 -2.48 -1.46 2.84
CA GLN A 30 -1.18 -2.04 2.49
C GLN A 30 -0.56 -1.24 1.35
N VAL A 31 0.58 -0.60 1.63
CA VAL A 31 1.44 -0.03 0.59
C VAL A 31 2.33 -1.15 0.07
N HIS A 32 2.21 -1.47 -1.22
CA HIS A 32 3.02 -2.49 -1.86
C HIS A 32 3.43 -2.04 -3.26
N PHE A 33 4.73 -1.97 -3.51
CA PHE A 33 5.27 -1.74 -4.85
C PHE A 33 6.72 -2.19 -4.98
N LEU A 34 7.11 -2.52 -6.21
CA LEU A 34 8.49 -2.74 -6.60
C LEU A 34 9.12 -1.43 -7.07
N ARG A 35 10.33 -1.12 -6.60
CA ARG A 35 11.11 0.04 -7.05
C ARG A 35 12.57 -0.34 -7.17
N GLY A 36 13.11 -0.30 -8.39
CA GLY A 36 14.44 -0.85 -8.64
C GLY A 36 14.42 -2.36 -8.46
N THR A 37 15.27 -2.86 -7.56
CA THR A 37 15.33 -4.25 -7.10
C THR A 37 14.68 -4.44 -5.73
N LYS A 38 14.17 -3.37 -5.10
CA LYS A 38 13.62 -3.43 -3.74
C LYS A 38 12.10 -3.52 -3.77
N VAL A 39 11.57 -4.51 -3.07
CA VAL A 39 10.13 -4.62 -2.78
C VAL A 39 9.84 -3.82 -1.52
N VAL A 40 8.94 -2.84 -1.64
CA VAL A 40 8.45 -2.08 -0.50
C VAL A 40 7.09 -2.61 -0.13
N THR A 41 6.99 -3.17 1.07
CA THR A 41 5.70 -3.57 1.66
C THR A 41 5.59 -2.96 3.05
N LYS A 42 4.50 -2.23 3.32
CA LYS A 42 4.18 -1.74 4.65
C LYS A 42 2.67 -1.69 4.86
N MET A 43 2.24 -2.07 6.06
CA MET A 43 0.84 -2.07 6.45
C MET A 43 0.54 -0.87 7.36
N PHE A 44 -0.62 -0.23 7.15
CA PHE A 44 -1.16 0.88 7.93
C PHE A 44 -2.55 0.51 8.47
N SER A 45 -2.64 0.07 9.73
CA SER A 45 -3.90 -0.38 10.35
C SER A 45 -4.74 0.79 10.81
N ASP A 46 -6.06 0.74 10.60
CA ASP A 46 -6.96 1.80 11.02
C ASP A 46 -6.92 1.99 12.54
N SER A 47 -6.88 0.90 13.32
CA SER A 47 -6.82 0.95 14.78
C SER A 47 -5.57 1.66 15.31
N ILE A 48 -4.42 1.45 14.65
CA ILE A 48 -3.12 2.01 15.08
C ILE A 48 -3.02 3.49 14.67
N TYR A 49 -3.51 3.82 13.48
CA TYR A 49 -3.32 5.15 12.90
C TYR A 49 -4.46 6.12 13.18
N GLY A 50 -5.44 5.77 14.03
CA GLY A 50 -6.53 6.67 14.41
C GLY A 50 -7.68 6.74 13.40
N GLY A 51 -7.96 5.62 12.73
CA GLY A 51 -9.06 5.43 11.79
C GLY A 51 -8.64 5.44 10.32
N LYS A 52 -9.64 5.20 9.46
CA LYS A 52 -9.47 5.01 8.02
C LYS A 52 -8.78 6.18 7.32
N GLU A 53 -9.18 7.41 7.63
CA GLU A 53 -8.62 8.59 6.95
C GLU A 53 -7.16 8.84 7.34
N ALA A 54 -6.86 8.70 8.63
CA ALA A 54 -5.51 8.89 9.15
C ALA A 54 -4.56 7.78 8.68
N ALA A 55 -5.02 6.51 8.65
CA ALA A 55 -4.29 5.41 8.03
C ALA A 55 -4.02 5.65 6.53
N ARG A 56 -5.03 6.14 5.79
CA ARG A 56 -4.88 6.52 4.37
C ARG A 56 -3.84 7.62 4.19
N ARG A 57 -3.89 8.67 5.01
CA ARG A 57 -2.95 9.79 4.98
C ARG A 57 -1.51 9.31 5.27
N ALA A 58 -1.35 8.45 6.27
CA ALA A 58 -0.06 7.83 6.61
C ALA A 58 0.48 6.97 5.45
N ALA A 59 -0.37 6.14 4.83
CA ALA A 59 0.00 5.33 3.68
C ALA A 59 0.42 6.19 2.47
N ARG A 60 -0.31 7.27 2.17
CA ARG A 60 0.04 8.24 1.11
C ARG A 60 1.37 8.93 1.39
N LYS A 61 1.59 9.38 2.63
CA LYS A 61 2.85 10.02 3.05
C LYS A 61 4.01 9.03 2.87
N PHE A 62 3.87 7.81 3.36
CA PHE A 62 4.89 6.77 3.22
C PHE A 62 5.19 6.42 1.75
N ARG A 63 4.17 6.23 0.91
CA ARG A 63 4.34 6.00 -0.53
C ARG A 63 5.15 7.13 -1.17
N ARG A 64 4.77 8.40 -0.92
CA ARG A 64 5.47 9.57 -1.48
C ARG A 64 6.93 9.61 -1.03
N THR A 65 7.20 9.41 0.25
CA THR A 65 8.56 9.39 0.80
C THR A 65 9.39 8.22 0.25
N ALA A 66 8.83 7.01 0.22
CA ALA A 66 9.51 5.83 -0.28
C ALA A 66 9.81 5.93 -1.78
N MET A 67 8.89 6.47 -2.59
CA MET A 67 9.13 6.72 -4.02
C MET A 67 10.21 7.76 -4.30
N ARG A 68 10.38 8.75 -3.42
CA ARG A 68 11.45 9.76 -3.50
C ARG A 68 12.80 9.20 -3.07
N ARG A 69 12.83 8.41 -1.98
CA ARG A 69 14.08 7.87 -1.42
C ARG A 69 14.67 6.72 -2.23
N LEU A 70 13.83 5.91 -2.87
CA LEU A 70 14.30 4.72 -3.58
C LEU A 70 14.66 5.05 -5.04
N PRO A 71 15.87 4.69 -5.49
CA PRO A 71 16.31 4.95 -6.86
C PRO A 71 15.34 4.30 -7.84
N LYS A 72 15.05 5.01 -8.94
CA LYS A 72 14.35 4.41 -10.08
C LYS A 72 15.20 3.25 -10.59
N ARG A 73 14.56 2.16 -11.04
CA ARG A 73 15.26 1.08 -11.74
C ARG A 73 16.02 1.71 -12.91
N LYS A 74 17.34 1.74 -12.87
CA LYS A 74 18.14 1.95 -14.07
C LYS A 74 18.01 0.65 -14.85
N PHE A 75 17.30 0.70 -15.98
CA PHE A 75 17.25 -0.42 -16.90
C PHE A 75 18.63 -0.48 -17.55
N VAL A 76 19.57 -1.18 -16.91
CA VAL A 76 20.85 -1.49 -17.54
C VAL A 76 20.50 -2.61 -18.51
N GLY A 77 20.38 -2.29 -19.78
CA GLY A 77 20.06 -3.26 -20.82
C GLY A 77 21.03 -4.43 -20.72
N PHE A 78 20.50 -5.64 -20.75
CA PHE A 78 21.32 -6.82 -20.97
C PHE A 78 21.91 -6.68 -22.38
N LYS A 79 23.24 -6.64 -22.46
CA LYS A 79 23.99 -6.76 -23.72
C LYS A 79 24.29 -8.24 -23.95
#